data_AF-A0A7U7J5P8-F1
#
_entry.id   AF-A0A7U7J5P8-F1
#
_cell.length_a   1.000
_cell.length_b   1.000
_cell.length_c   1.000
_cell.angle_alpha   90.00
_cell.angle_beta   90.00
_cell.angle_gamma   90.00
#
_symmetry.space_group_name_H-M   'P 1'
#
loop_
_entity.id
_entity.type
_entity.pdbx_description
1 polymer ?
#
loop_
_entity_poly.entity_id
_entity_poly.type
_entity_poly.pdbx_seq_one_letter_code
_entity_poly.pdbx_strand_id
1 'polypeptide(L)'
;MRRNPLWGALPLMAQMLGRKLGVKVEIGGDEAYTDGQTIHLPGLPLAGKPLEILANGFIDHEAAHVRYTDFTIPVPPGLAKLLTNLLEDIRIEQALGRDYPGSRHNLAALVDYLEQNPDESTPLITEPSVVAQVLDALHQLLRARVLRQGLLAAQAEALEARLDALLPEGTVIKLLALAFEVRHAASTTAVRDLALRIVEMLKEEEAAAKASMPPAPPDRPCAAASASSLDADADTPRQEAQASAEKAAHRTAASGSSPAAGAAEPKGSPLTTYQFLITGQI
;
A
#
# COMPACT_ATOMS: atom_id res chain seq x y z
N MET A 1 -0.01 -20.21 -34.69
CA MET A 1 0.70 -19.08 -34.06
C MET A 1 1.99 -19.63 -33.45
N ARG A 2 3.15 -18.98 -33.64
CA ARG A 2 4.38 -19.41 -32.96
C ARG A 2 4.27 -19.04 -31.49
N ARG A 3 4.48 -20.00 -30.59
CA ARG A 3 4.49 -19.76 -29.14
C ARG A 3 5.66 -18.82 -28.83
N ASN A 4 5.42 -17.74 -28.08
CA ASN A 4 6.49 -16.81 -27.72
C ASN A 4 7.57 -17.58 -26.91
N PRO A 5 8.86 -17.49 -27.27
CA PRO A 5 9.92 -18.29 -26.67
C PRO A 5 10.07 -18.08 -25.16
N LEU A 6 9.64 -16.92 -24.63
CA LEU A 6 9.66 -16.62 -23.20
C LEU A 6 8.88 -17.65 -22.39
N TRP A 7 7.73 -18.12 -22.90
CA TRP A 7 6.92 -19.14 -22.24
C TRP A 7 7.68 -20.45 -22.01
N GLY A 8 8.55 -20.83 -22.96
CA GLY A 8 9.40 -22.02 -22.83
C GLY A 8 10.61 -21.79 -21.91
N ALA A 9 11.02 -20.53 -21.72
CA ALA A 9 12.17 -20.17 -20.91
C ALA A 9 11.84 -20.06 -19.41
N LEU A 10 10.60 -19.74 -19.03
CA LEU A 10 10.20 -19.52 -17.64
C LEU A 10 10.62 -20.65 -16.67
N PRO A 11 10.42 -21.95 -16.98
CA PRO A 11 10.86 -23.04 -16.10
C PRO A 11 12.39 -23.11 -15.94
N LEU A 12 13.16 -22.70 -16.96
CA LEU A 12 14.62 -22.67 -16.87
C LEU A 12 15.09 -21.48 -16.03
N MET A 13 14.44 -20.32 -16.19
CA MET A 13 14.71 -19.14 -15.38
C MET A 13 14.40 -19.40 -13.90
N ALA A 14 13.24 -19.98 -13.59
CA ALA A 14 12.86 -20.39 -12.24
C ALA A 14 13.92 -21.26 -11.56
N GLN A 15 14.39 -22.30 -12.24
CA GLN A 15 15.40 -23.21 -11.68
C GLN A 15 16.77 -22.53 -11.49
N MET A 16 17.19 -21.71 -12.47
CA MET A 16 18.46 -20.99 -12.42
C MET A 16 18.48 -19.95 -11.28
N LEU A 17 17.46 -19.10 -11.21
CA LEU A 17 17.34 -18.05 -10.21
C LEU A 17 17.13 -18.66 -8.82
N GLY A 18 16.21 -19.63 -8.73
CA GLY A 18 15.87 -20.37 -7.51
C GLY A 18 17.00 -21.26 -6.98
N ARG A 19 18.04 -21.54 -7.79
CA ARG A 19 19.12 -22.51 -7.49
C ARG A 19 18.58 -23.88 -7.06
N LYS A 20 17.47 -24.31 -7.66
CA LYS A 20 16.79 -25.57 -7.33
C LYS A 20 16.35 -26.26 -8.61
N LEU A 21 16.76 -27.53 -8.77
CA LEU A 21 16.31 -28.34 -9.90
C LEU A 21 14.87 -28.80 -9.69
N GLY A 22 14.14 -28.96 -10.79
CA GLY A 22 12.78 -29.50 -10.78
C GLY A 22 11.72 -28.51 -10.28
N VAL A 23 12.07 -27.23 -10.11
CA VAL A 23 11.07 -26.18 -9.88
C VAL A 23 10.12 -26.13 -11.07
N LYS A 24 8.83 -26.25 -10.80
CA LYS A 24 7.77 -26.19 -11.81
C LYS A 24 7.27 -24.76 -11.95
N VAL A 25 6.73 -24.44 -13.13
CA VAL A 25 6.06 -23.16 -13.39
C VAL A 25 4.69 -23.45 -13.99
N GLU A 26 3.66 -22.98 -13.30
CA GLU A 26 2.25 -23.07 -13.73
C GLU A 26 1.73 -21.66 -13.98
N ILE A 27 0.91 -21.47 -15.01
CA ILE A 27 0.47 -20.14 -15.44
C ILE A 27 -1.03 -20.16 -15.71
N GLY A 28 -1.74 -19.14 -15.23
CA GLY A 28 -3.17 -18.96 -15.47
C GLY A 28 -4.02 -18.83 -14.20
N GLY A 29 -3.42 -18.57 -13.05
CA GLY A 29 -4.15 -18.16 -11.85
C GLY A 29 -4.44 -16.65 -11.81
N ASP A 30 -4.89 -16.17 -10.65
CA ASP A 30 -5.13 -14.74 -10.40
C ASP A 30 -3.92 -14.06 -9.75
N GLU A 31 -3.10 -14.82 -9.02
CA GLU A 31 -1.97 -14.29 -8.23
C GLU A 31 -0.67 -15.04 -8.51
N ALA A 32 0.46 -14.39 -8.23
CA ALA A 32 1.77 -15.02 -8.22
C ALA A 32 2.08 -15.54 -6.80
N TYR A 33 2.56 -16.78 -6.68
CA TYR A 33 3.04 -17.34 -5.41
C TYR A 33 3.91 -18.59 -5.65
N THR A 34 4.60 -19.04 -4.60
CA THR A 34 5.36 -20.30 -4.62
C THR A 34 5.26 -21.05 -3.30
N ASP A 35 5.31 -22.38 -3.37
CA ASP A 35 5.49 -23.26 -2.20
C ASP A 35 6.96 -23.71 -2.03
N GLY A 36 7.88 -23.08 -2.78
CA GLY A 36 9.28 -23.46 -2.85
C GLY A 36 9.58 -24.60 -3.83
N GLN A 37 8.57 -25.24 -4.42
CA GLN A 37 8.69 -26.33 -5.40
C GLN A 37 7.99 -26.04 -6.72
N THR A 38 6.88 -25.30 -6.68
CA THR A 38 6.08 -24.88 -7.82
C THR A 38 5.84 -23.38 -7.72
N ILE A 39 6.18 -22.68 -8.79
CA ILE A 39 5.85 -21.27 -8.97
C ILE A 39 4.55 -21.19 -9.76
N HIS A 40 3.56 -20.52 -9.20
CA HIS A 40 2.31 -20.18 -9.86
C HIS A 40 2.38 -18.73 -10.32
N LEU A 41 2.08 -18.49 -11.60
CA LEU A 41 2.00 -17.16 -12.18
C LEU A 41 0.55 -16.83 -12.57
N PRO A 42 0.17 -15.55 -12.50
CA PRO A 42 -1.14 -15.12 -12.95
C PRO A 42 -1.30 -15.29 -14.46
N GLY A 43 -2.51 -15.08 -14.97
CA GLY A 43 -2.73 -14.97 -16.42
C GLY A 43 -1.83 -13.92 -17.05
N LEU A 44 -0.94 -14.33 -17.97
CA LEU A 44 -0.02 -13.41 -18.66
C LEU A 44 -0.53 -13.04 -20.07
N PRO A 45 -0.24 -11.81 -20.54
CA PRO A 45 -0.54 -11.40 -21.92
C PRO A 45 0.10 -12.34 -22.96
N LEU A 46 -0.52 -12.49 -24.13
CA LEU A 46 -0.04 -13.44 -25.14
C LEU A 46 1.30 -13.04 -25.79
N ALA A 47 1.58 -11.73 -25.89
CA ALA A 47 2.78 -11.18 -26.51
C ALA A 47 3.02 -9.72 -26.10
N GLY A 48 4.16 -9.17 -26.56
CA GLY A 48 4.49 -7.76 -26.42
C GLY A 48 5.19 -7.42 -25.10
N LYS A 49 5.40 -6.12 -24.90
CA LYS A 49 6.17 -5.62 -23.74
C LYS A 49 5.54 -5.97 -22.38
N PRO A 50 4.20 -5.92 -22.19
CA PRO A 50 3.57 -6.35 -20.95
C PRO A 50 3.89 -7.79 -20.56
N LEU A 51 3.90 -8.73 -21.53
CA LEU A 51 4.29 -10.11 -21.27
C LEU A 51 5.72 -10.20 -20.73
N GLU A 52 6.67 -9.49 -21.35
CA GLU A 52 8.06 -9.50 -20.88
C GLU A 52 8.20 -8.95 -19.46
N ILE A 53 7.52 -7.84 -19.15
CA ILE A 53 7.61 -7.21 -17.83
C ILE A 53 7.01 -8.11 -16.76
N LEU A 54 5.77 -8.57 -16.97
CA LEU A 54 5.05 -9.39 -15.99
C LEU A 54 5.74 -10.75 -15.81
N ALA A 55 6.08 -11.43 -16.90
CA ALA A 55 6.69 -12.76 -16.82
C ALA A 55 8.07 -12.74 -16.14
N ASN A 56 8.93 -11.78 -16.50
CA ASN A 56 10.25 -11.68 -15.88
C ASN A 56 10.16 -11.16 -14.43
N GLY A 57 9.29 -10.19 -14.17
CA GLY A 57 9.11 -9.65 -12.82
C GLY A 57 8.61 -10.71 -11.85
N PHE A 58 7.50 -11.39 -12.18
CA PHE A 58 6.94 -12.40 -11.30
C PHE A 58 7.88 -13.59 -11.16
N ILE A 59 8.52 -14.07 -12.24
CA ILE A 59 9.45 -15.20 -12.11
C ILE A 59 10.68 -14.84 -11.26
N ASP A 60 11.17 -13.61 -11.34
CA ASP A 60 12.27 -13.14 -10.50
C ASP A 60 11.85 -13.10 -9.02
N HIS A 61 10.66 -12.56 -8.72
CA HIS A 61 10.14 -12.49 -7.35
C HIS A 61 9.92 -13.89 -6.75
N GLU A 62 9.18 -14.76 -7.44
CA GLU A 62 8.88 -16.10 -6.93
C GLU A 62 10.12 -17.00 -6.85
N ALA A 63 11.06 -16.86 -7.80
CA ALA A 63 12.32 -17.58 -7.71
C ALA A 63 13.23 -17.04 -6.59
N ALA A 64 13.10 -15.77 -6.20
CA ALA A 64 13.76 -15.24 -5.01
C ALA A 64 13.25 -15.95 -3.75
N HIS A 65 11.94 -16.18 -3.65
CA HIS A 65 11.37 -16.95 -2.53
C HIS A 65 11.92 -18.37 -2.50
N VAL A 66 11.87 -19.10 -3.63
CA VAL A 66 12.44 -20.46 -3.76
C VAL A 66 13.88 -20.53 -3.26
N ARG A 67 14.67 -19.48 -3.50
CA ARG A 67 16.09 -19.46 -3.17
C ARG A 67 16.42 -19.03 -1.75
N TYR A 68 15.76 -17.96 -1.28
CA TYR A 68 16.20 -17.24 -0.09
C TYR A 68 15.25 -17.39 1.09
N THR A 69 13.99 -17.78 0.86
CA THR A 69 13.00 -17.99 1.93
C THR A 69 13.17 -19.38 2.54
N ASP A 70 13.28 -19.45 3.85
CA ASP A 70 13.20 -20.69 4.60
C ASP A 70 11.75 -20.91 5.06
N PHE A 71 11.01 -21.67 4.25
CA PHE A 71 9.60 -22.03 4.50
C PHE A 71 9.39 -22.91 5.74
N THR A 72 10.46 -23.38 6.39
CA THR A 72 10.34 -24.16 7.63
C THR A 72 10.22 -23.28 8.87
N ILE A 73 10.48 -21.98 8.75
CA ILE A 73 10.44 -21.04 9.86
C ILE A 73 8.98 -20.74 10.23
N PRO A 74 8.52 -21.08 11.45
CA PRO A 74 7.16 -20.78 11.85
C PRO A 74 6.97 -19.29 12.09
N VAL A 75 5.89 -18.74 11.54
CA VAL A 75 5.51 -17.32 11.67
C VAL A 75 4.17 -17.22 12.40
N PRO A 76 4.08 -16.46 13.52
CA PRO A 76 2.82 -16.29 14.24
C PRO A 76 1.75 -15.61 13.36
N PRO A 77 0.48 -16.03 13.45
CA PRO A 77 -0.59 -15.47 12.64
C PRO A 77 -0.87 -13.99 12.98
N GLY A 78 -1.69 -13.34 12.14
CA GLY A 78 -2.07 -11.93 12.31
C GLY A 78 -1.00 -10.97 11.80
N LEU A 79 -0.84 -9.83 12.48
CA LEU A 79 0.04 -8.75 12.03
C LEU A 79 1.51 -9.18 11.89
N ALA A 80 1.98 -10.08 12.75
CA ALA A 80 3.34 -10.62 12.66
C ALA A 80 3.58 -11.34 11.33
N LYS A 81 2.63 -12.16 10.87
CA LYS A 81 2.70 -12.81 9.56
C LYS A 81 2.72 -11.82 8.41
N LEU A 82 1.81 -10.84 8.44
CA LEU A 82 1.74 -9.81 7.39
C LEU A 82 3.04 -9.00 7.28
N LEU A 83 3.60 -8.59 8.41
CA LEU A 83 4.89 -7.89 8.46
C LEU A 83 6.05 -8.79 8.05
N THR A 84 6.04 -10.08 8.42
CA THR A 84 7.10 -11.01 8.03
C THR A 84 7.12 -11.18 6.52
N ASN A 85 5.96 -11.40 5.87
CA ASN A 85 5.87 -11.51 4.42
C ASN A 85 6.39 -10.23 3.73
N LEU A 86 5.86 -9.07 4.13
CA LEU A 86 6.25 -7.77 3.58
C LEU A 86 7.76 -7.54 3.67
N LEU A 87 8.36 -7.80 4.84
CA LEU A 87 9.80 -7.60 5.04
C LEU A 87 10.63 -8.67 4.32
N GLU A 88 10.10 -9.89 4.17
CA GLU A 88 10.77 -10.96 3.43
C GLU A 88 10.94 -10.59 1.96
N ASP A 89 9.89 -10.06 1.33
CA ASP A 89 9.94 -9.56 -0.06
C ASP A 89 11.10 -8.58 -0.25
N ILE A 90 11.20 -7.59 0.66
CA ILE A 90 12.28 -6.60 0.61
C ILE A 90 13.65 -7.27 0.73
N ARG A 91 13.80 -8.23 1.65
CA ARG A 91 15.07 -8.94 1.86
C ARG A 91 15.46 -9.77 0.64
N ILE A 92 14.54 -10.59 0.11
CA ILE A 92 14.85 -11.52 -0.98
C ILE A 92 15.06 -10.78 -2.30
N GLU A 93 14.28 -9.72 -2.58
CA GLU A 93 14.45 -8.91 -3.79
C GLU A 93 15.78 -8.15 -3.75
N GLN A 94 16.17 -7.65 -2.58
CA GLN A 94 17.50 -7.06 -2.38
C GLN A 94 18.62 -8.07 -2.61
N ALA A 95 18.49 -9.28 -2.05
CA ALA A 95 19.48 -10.35 -2.20
C ALA A 95 19.59 -10.82 -3.66
N LEU A 96 18.46 -11.06 -4.32
CA LEU A 96 18.42 -11.45 -5.73
C LEU A 96 18.99 -10.34 -6.61
N GLY A 97 18.58 -9.09 -6.41
CA GLY A 97 19.03 -7.96 -7.21
C GLY A 97 20.52 -7.64 -7.05
N ARG A 98 21.15 -8.05 -5.94
CA ARG A 98 22.60 -8.00 -5.74
C ARG A 98 23.30 -9.08 -6.56
N ASP A 99 22.78 -10.31 -6.53
CA ASP A 99 23.38 -11.46 -7.21
C ASP A 99 23.11 -11.40 -8.74
N TYR A 100 21.98 -10.82 -9.15
CA TYR A 100 21.49 -10.71 -10.52
C TYR A 100 20.98 -9.28 -10.80
N PRO A 101 21.85 -8.38 -11.29
CA PRO A 101 21.44 -7.00 -11.60
C PRO A 101 20.32 -6.88 -12.63
N GLY A 102 20.17 -7.88 -13.51
CA GLY A 102 19.04 -7.99 -14.43
C GLY A 102 17.70 -8.18 -13.71
N SER A 103 17.65 -9.06 -12.71
CA SER A 103 16.45 -9.26 -11.89
C SER A 103 16.08 -8.00 -11.12
N ARG A 104 17.05 -7.21 -10.63
CA ARG A 104 16.78 -5.89 -10.05
C ARG A 104 16.05 -4.96 -11.02
N HIS A 105 16.45 -4.96 -12.30
CA HIS A 105 15.79 -4.15 -13.33
C HIS A 105 14.38 -4.66 -13.64
N ASN A 106 14.21 -5.97 -13.77
CA ASN A 106 12.91 -6.59 -14.04
C ASN A 106 11.91 -6.34 -12.91
N LEU A 107 12.33 -6.49 -11.65
CA LEU A 107 11.51 -6.21 -10.46
C LEU A 107 11.10 -4.74 -10.39
N ALA A 108 12.00 -3.81 -10.69
CA ALA A 108 11.65 -2.39 -10.77
C ALA A 108 10.65 -2.11 -11.90
N ALA A 109 10.84 -2.72 -13.07
CA ALA A 109 9.91 -2.59 -14.20
C ALA A 109 8.53 -3.19 -13.89
N LEU A 110 8.47 -4.30 -13.15
CA LEU A 110 7.23 -4.91 -12.68
C LEU A 110 6.46 -3.92 -11.80
N VAL A 111 7.12 -3.38 -10.78
CA VAL A 111 6.51 -2.43 -9.84
C VAL A 111 6.01 -1.18 -10.56
N ASP A 112 6.85 -0.57 -11.41
CA ASP A 112 6.45 0.59 -12.20
C ASP A 112 5.25 0.27 -13.12
N TYR A 113 5.20 -0.93 -13.71
CA TYR A 113 4.11 -1.35 -14.58
C TYR A 113 2.81 -1.54 -13.79
N LEU A 114 2.85 -2.22 -12.64
CA LEU A 114 1.68 -2.46 -11.81
C LEU A 114 1.09 -1.14 -11.28
N GLU A 115 1.92 -0.18 -10.91
CA GLU A 115 1.46 1.16 -10.49
C GLU A 115 0.70 1.91 -11.58
N GLN A 116 1.16 1.78 -12.82
CA GLN A 116 0.57 2.47 -13.97
C GLN A 116 -0.64 1.72 -14.54
N ASN A 117 -0.79 0.44 -14.21
CA ASN A 117 -1.82 -0.44 -14.72
C ASN A 117 -2.49 -1.18 -13.56
N PRO A 118 -3.17 -0.47 -12.65
CA PRO A 118 -3.91 -1.11 -11.57
C PRO A 118 -4.95 -2.06 -12.16
N ASP A 119 -5.10 -3.23 -11.56
CA ASP A 119 -6.08 -4.22 -12.01
C ASP A 119 -7.50 -3.71 -11.71
N GLU A 120 -8.25 -3.39 -12.77
CA GLU A 120 -9.65 -2.94 -12.70
C GLU A 120 -10.59 -4.02 -12.15
N SER A 121 -10.16 -5.29 -12.17
CA SER A 121 -10.92 -6.45 -11.66
C SER A 121 -10.77 -6.61 -10.14
N THR A 122 -9.75 -5.98 -9.55
CA THR A 122 -9.56 -5.99 -8.11
C THR A 122 -10.66 -5.14 -7.45
N PRO A 123 -11.48 -5.73 -6.55
CA PRO A 123 -12.56 -5.00 -5.91
C PRO A 123 -11.99 -3.78 -5.18
N LEU A 124 -12.48 -2.59 -5.53
CA LEU A 124 -12.16 -1.39 -4.79
C LEU A 124 -12.63 -1.58 -3.35
N ILE A 125 -11.69 -1.67 -2.41
CA ILE A 125 -12.00 -1.60 -0.99
C ILE A 125 -12.33 -0.13 -0.70
N THR A 126 -13.62 0.18 -0.57
CA THR A 126 -14.10 1.55 -0.38
C THR A 126 -13.62 2.17 0.92
N GLU A 127 -13.37 1.36 1.96
CA GLU A 127 -12.86 1.79 3.26
C GLU A 127 -11.83 0.80 3.80
N PRO A 128 -10.56 0.92 3.38
CA PRO A 128 -9.52 0.02 3.83
C PRO A 128 -9.17 0.24 5.30
N SER A 129 -8.97 -0.84 6.04
CA SER A 129 -8.53 -0.74 7.45
C SER A 129 -7.21 0.03 7.57
N VAL A 130 -7.00 0.72 8.70
CA VAL A 130 -5.74 1.43 8.99
C VAL A 130 -4.54 0.49 8.87
N VAL A 131 -4.67 -0.76 9.32
CA VAL A 131 -3.61 -1.77 9.21
C VAL A 131 -3.23 -2.04 7.75
N ALA A 132 -4.22 -2.21 6.87
CA ALA A 132 -3.96 -2.43 5.44
C ALA A 132 -3.27 -1.22 4.81
N GLN A 133 -3.72 0.01 5.14
CA GLN A 133 -3.11 1.25 4.67
C GLN A 133 -1.66 1.42 5.13
N VAL A 134 -1.38 1.11 6.40
CA VAL A 134 -0.02 1.19 6.97
C VAL A 134 0.90 0.15 6.34
N LEU A 135 0.44 -1.09 6.18
CA LEU A 135 1.25 -2.15 5.55
C LEU A 135 1.57 -1.82 4.09
N ASP A 136 0.60 -1.35 3.32
CA ASP A 136 0.81 -0.92 1.94
C ASP A 136 1.82 0.24 1.85
N ALA A 137 1.59 1.31 2.61
CA ALA A 137 2.49 2.47 2.60
C ALA A 137 3.91 2.10 3.05
N LEU A 138 4.04 1.25 4.07
CA LEU A 138 5.33 0.76 4.54
C LEU A 138 6.03 -0.09 3.48
N HIS A 139 5.32 -1.00 2.82
CA HIS A 139 5.88 -1.85 1.77
C HIS A 139 6.41 -0.99 0.62
N GLN A 140 5.60 -0.05 0.13
CA GLN A 140 5.98 0.87 -0.94
C GLN A 140 7.17 1.75 -0.55
N LEU A 141 7.22 2.22 0.70
CA LEU A 141 8.34 3.05 1.18
C LEU A 141 9.65 2.26 1.28
N LEU A 142 9.59 0.99 1.73
CA LEU A 142 10.76 0.12 1.73
C LEU A 142 11.21 -0.22 0.31
N ARG A 143 10.29 -0.48 -0.62
CA ARG A 143 10.59 -0.62 -2.06
C ARG A 143 11.28 0.63 -2.61
N ALA A 144 10.76 1.81 -2.30
CA ALA A 144 11.30 3.11 -2.71
C ALA A 144 12.73 3.33 -2.19
N ARG A 145 12.96 3.10 -0.90
CA ARG A 145 14.19 3.54 -0.21
C ARG A 145 15.25 2.44 -0.11
N VAL A 146 14.85 1.17 0.02
CA VAL A 146 15.75 0.01 0.13
C VAL A 146 16.06 -0.57 -1.25
N LEU A 147 15.04 -0.81 -2.08
CA LEU A 147 15.20 -1.43 -3.40
C LEU A 147 15.47 -0.40 -4.51
N ARG A 148 15.15 0.88 -4.26
CA ARG A 148 15.32 2.00 -5.21
C ARG A 148 14.50 1.80 -6.49
N GLN A 149 13.27 1.30 -6.35
CA GLN A 149 12.32 1.13 -7.44
C GLN A 149 11.76 2.50 -7.86
N GLY A 150 11.77 2.79 -9.16
CA GLY A 150 11.84 4.15 -9.72
C GLY A 150 10.66 5.05 -9.35
N LEU A 151 9.45 4.68 -9.75
CA LEU A 151 8.26 5.50 -9.53
C LEU A 151 7.98 5.69 -8.02
N LEU A 152 8.21 4.65 -7.22
CA LEU A 152 8.06 4.71 -5.77
C LEU A 152 9.11 5.60 -5.09
N ALA A 153 10.35 5.60 -5.59
CA ALA A 153 11.41 6.48 -5.07
C ALA A 153 11.03 7.97 -5.20
N ALA A 154 10.34 8.35 -6.28
CA ALA A 154 9.83 9.70 -6.47
C ALA A 154 8.65 10.04 -5.54
N GLN A 155 7.93 9.02 -5.04
CA GLN A 155 6.77 9.16 -4.17
C GLN A 155 7.10 8.98 -2.68
N ALA A 156 8.37 8.76 -2.33
CA ALA A 156 8.75 8.33 -0.98
C ALA A 156 8.35 9.33 0.13
N GLU A 157 8.42 10.63 -0.13
CA GLU A 157 7.96 11.65 0.84
C GLU A 157 6.45 11.60 1.05
N ALA A 158 5.67 11.37 -0.01
CA ALA A 158 4.21 11.24 0.09
C ALA A 158 3.79 9.95 0.81
N LEU A 159 4.54 8.85 0.63
CA LEU A 159 4.32 7.59 1.35
C LEU A 159 4.60 7.74 2.85
N GLU A 160 5.66 8.46 3.21
CA GLU A 160 6.01 8.76 4.59
C GLU A 160 4.93 9.65 5.25
N ALA A 161 4.49 10.71 4.56
CA ALA A 161 3.40 11.56 5.02
C ALA A 161 2.06 10.79 5.20
N ARG A 162 1.80 9.78 4.38
CA ARG A 162 0.63 8.89 4.55
C ARG A 162 0.71 8.10 5.85
N LEU A 163 1.90 7.62 6.23
CA LEU A 163 2.09 6.94 7.51
C LEU A 163 1.88 7.89 8.68
N ASP A 164 2.40 9.12 8.59
CA ASP A 164 2.21 10.16 9.63
C ASP A 164 0.74 10.53 9.83
N ALA A 165 -0.06 10.52 8.76
CA ALA A 165 -1.49 10.78 8.86
C ALA A 165 -2.30 9.63 9.49
N LEU A 166 -1.76 8.39 9.49
CA LEU A 166 -2.47 7.19 9.93
C LEU A 166 -2.09 6.74 11.34
N LEU A 167 -0.93 7.15 11.85
CA LEU A 167 -0.37 6.67 13.11
C LEU A 167 -0.17 7.83 14.10
N PRO A 168 -0.20 7.57 15.42
CA PRO A 168 0.07 8.59 16.42
C PRO A 168 1.45 9.23 16.26
N GLU A 169 1.58 10.46 16.76
CA GLU A 169 2.83 11.22 16.72
C GLU A 169 3.99 10.40 17.32
N GLY A 170 5.11 10.34 16.60
CA GLY A 170 6.30 9.60 17.03
C GLY A 170 6.28 8.09 16.76
N THR A 171 5.11 7.48 16.49
CA THR A 171 5.02 6.05 16.13
C THR A 171 5.71 5.76 14.79
N VAL A 172 5.55 6.64 13.80
CA VAL A 172 6.15 6.46 12.46
C VAL A 172 7.67 6.42 12.54
N ILE A 173 8.29 7.30 13.32
CA ILE A 173 9.75 7.33 13.51
C ILE A 173 10.25 5.97 14.03
N LYS A 174 9.59 5.41 15.03
CA LYS A 174 9.94 4.09 15.61
C LYS A 174 9.70 2.95 14.62
N LEU A 175 8.56 2.98 13.91
CA LEU A 175 8.21 2.00 12.89
C LEU A 175 9.25 1.97 11.78
N LEU A 176 9.61 3.12 11.23
CA LEU A 176 10.59 3.23 10.16
C LEU A 176 11.98 2.84 10.65
N ALA A 177 12.40 3.27 11.84
CA ALA A 177 13.69 2.89 12.40
C ALA A 177 13.86 1.37 12.46
N LEU A 178 12.83 0.64 12.91
CA LEU A 178 12.82 -0.82 12.91
C LEU A 178 12.72 -1.40 11.50
N ALA A 179 11.72 -1.00 10.71
CA ALA A 179 11.45 -1.60 9.39
C ALA A 179 12.66 -1.47 8.44
N PHE A 180 13.40 -0.37 8.50
CA PHE A 180 14.62 -0.19 7.68
C PHE A 180 15.77 -1.12 8.05
N GLU A 181 15.77 -1.76 9.23
CA GLU A 181 16.75 -2.78 9.60
C GLU A 181 16.71 -3.99 8.65
N VAL A 182 15.60 -4.21 7.92
CA VAL A 182 15.44 -5.32 6.96
C VAL A 182 16.55 -5.40 5.92
N ARG A 183 17.16 -4.25 5.56
CA ARG A 183 18.31 -4.17 4.65
C ARG A 183 19.57 -4.92 5.14
N HIS A 184 19.57 -5.30 6.41
CA HIS A 184 20.65 -6.03 7.07
C HIS A 184 20.22 -7.45 7.45
N ALA A 185 18.95 -7.83 7.23
CA ALA A 185 18.46 -9.15 7.55
C ALA A 185 19.11 -10.20 6.63
N ALA A 186 19.71 -11.23 7.24
CA ALA A 186 20.44 -12.27 6.52
C ALA A 186 19.62 -13.57 6.32
N SER A 187 18.45 -13.70 6.97
CA SER A 187 17.62 -14.91 6.94
C SER A 187 16.14 -14.60 7.21
N THR A 188 15.27 -15.54 6.86
CA THR A 188 13.82 -15.50 7.18
C THR A 188 13.58 -15.42 8.69
N THR A 189 14.43 -16.06 9.51
CA THR A 189 14.37 -15.93 10.98
C THR A 189 14.61 -14.49 11.43
N ALA A 190 15.63 -13.81 10.89
CA ALA A 190 15.91 -12.42 11.24
C ALA A 190 14.77 -11.47 10.82
N VAL A 191 14.12 -11.76 9.68
CA VAL A 191 12.93 -11.02 9.22
C VAL A 191 11.75 -11.21 10.17
N ARG A 192 11.45 -12.45 10.54
CA ARG A 192 10.40 -12.76 11.52
C ARG A 192 10.65 -12.07 12.85
N ASP A 193 11.88 -12.12 13.36
CA ASP A 193 12.23 -11.52 14.64
C ASP A 193 12.11 -9.99 14.59
N LEU A 194 12.44 -9.37 13.44
CA LEU A 194 12.20 -7.96 13.19
C LEU A 194 10.70 -7.63 13.16
N ALA A 195 9.88 -8.43 12.48
CA ALA A 195 8.43 -8.27 12.45
C ALA A 195 7.82 -8.35 13.86
N LEU A 196 8.28 -9.29 14.70
CA LEU A 196 7.84 -9.40 16.09
C LEU A 196 8.21 -8.19 16.93
N ARG A 197 9.41 -7.62 16.74
CA ARG A 197 9.82 -6.36 17.39
C ARG A 197 8.92 -5.19 16.98
N ILE A 198 8.54 -5.11 15.71
CA ILE A 198 7.60 -4.08 15.22
C ILE A 198 6.23 -4.26 15.86
N VAL A 199 5.71 -5.49 15.91
CA VAL A 199 4.41 -5.78 16.56
C VAL A 199 4.43 -5.38 18.03
N GLU A 200 5.50 -5.70 18.75
CA GLU A 200 5.61 -5.35 20.17
C GLU A 200 5.66 -3.84 20.37
N MET A 201 6.47 -3.13 19.57
CA MET A 201 6.54 -1.66 19.59
C MET A 201 5.16 -1.03 19.34
N LEU A 202 4.39 -1.53 18.36
CA LEU A 202 3.05 -1.01 18.06
C LEU A 202 2.07 -1.23 19.22
N LYS A 203 2.16 -2.36 19.94
CA LYS A 203 1.33 -2.59 21.14
C LYS A 203 1.68 -1.65 22.29
N GLU A 204 2.97 -1.36 22.48
CA GLU A 204 3.42 -0.41 23.49
C GLU A 204 2.89 1.00 23.18
N GLU A 205 2.93 1.44 21.92
CA GLU A 205 2.35 2.71 21.48
C GLU A 205 0.84 2.75 21.69
N GLU A 206 0.12 1.67 21.36
CA GLU A 206 -1.32 1.57 21.58
C GLU A 206 -1.68 1.65 23.08
N ALA A 207 -0.92 0.97 23.94
CA ALA A 207 -1.11 1.00 25.39
C ALA A 207 -0.83 2.39 25.98
N ALA A 208 0.24 3.05 25.54
CA ALA A 208 0.58 4.41 25.95
C ALA A 208 -0.49 5.42 25.52
N ALA A 209 -0.99 5.31 24.29
CA ALA A 209 -2.07 6.17 23.78
C ALA A 209 -3.35 6.01 24.63
N LYS A 210 -3.75 4.76 24.95
CA LYS A 210 -4.91 4.49 25.81
C LYS A 210 -4.74 5.02 27.24
N ALA A 211 -3.54 4.95 27.81
CA ALA A 211 -3.25 5.46 29.15
C ALA A 211 -3.25 7.00 29.22
N SER A 212 -2.98 7.68 28.11
CA SER A 212 -2.95 9.15 28.02
C SER A 212 -4.31 9.82 27.83
N MET A 213 -5.38 9.06 27.56
CA MET A 213 -6.74 9.61 27.45
C MET A 213 -7.31 10.00 28.82
N PRO A 214 -7.82 11.24 29.01
CA PRO A 214 -8.47 11.62 30.26
C PRO A 214 -9.74 10.78 30.53
N PRO A 215 -10.07 10.50 31.81
CA PRO A 215 -11.26 9.73 32.14
C PRO A 215 -12.52 10.41 31.59
N ALA A 216 -13.45 9.61 31.07
CA ALA A 216 -14.74 10.09 30.59
C ALA A 216 -15.43 10.93 31.68
N PRO A 217 -16.06 12.07 31.34
CA PRO A 217 -16.78 12.87 32.32
C PRO A 217 -17.84 12.00 33.00
N PRO A 218 -18.02 12.10 34.33
CA PRO A 218 -19.10 11.38 34.99
C PRO A 218 -20.44 11.84 34.42
N ASP A 219 -21.30 10.89 34.07
CA ASP A 219 -22.67 11.14 33.63
C ASP A 219 -23.37 12.04 34.66
N ARG A 220 -23.64 13.29 34.28
CA ARG A 220 -24.53 14.15 35.06
C ARG A 220 -25.96 13.61 34.91
N PRO A 221 -26.67 13.29 35.99
CA PRO A 221 -28.09 13.02 35.91
C PRO A 221 -28.80 14.27 35.39
N CYS A 222 -29.54 14.13 34.29
CA CYS A 222 -30.39 15.17 33.75
C CYS A 222 -31.51 15.45 34.76
N ALA A 223 -31.40 16.54 35.51
CA ALA A 223 -32.45 16.97 36.42
C ALA A 223 -33.61 17.54 35.59
N ALA A 224 -34.74 16.84 35.64
CA ALA A 224 -36.02 17.34 35.17
C ALA A 224 -36.40 18.61 35.93
N ALA A 225 -36.65 19.71 35.21
CA ALA A 225 -37.37 20.85 35.73
C ALA A 225 -38.54 21.15 34.79
N SER A 226 -39.72 20.78 35.26
CA SER A 226 -41.02 21.03 34.67
C SER A 226 -41.45 22.49 34.87
N ALA A 227 -42.07 23.05 33.83
CA ALA A 227 -43.13 24.07 33.80
C ALA A 227 -42.96 25.41 34.57
N SER A 228 -43.08 26.54 33.86
CA SER A 228 -44.33 27.32 33.80
C SER A 228 -44.18 28.63 33.00
N SER A 229 -45.23 28.92 32.24
CA SER A 229 -45.60 30.12 31.47
C SER A 229 -45.66 31.45 32.25
N LEU A 230 -45.40 32.59 31.59
CA LEU A 230 -46.40 33.64 31.23
C LEU A 230 -45.75 34.96 30.76
N ASP A 231 -46.55 35.68 29.98
CA ASP A 231 -46.34 36.84 29.10
C ASP A 231 -45.80 38.15 29.70
N ALA A 232 -45.23 38.99 28.82
CA ALA A 232 -45.48 40.44 28.79
C ALA A 232 -45.12 41.05 27.42
N ASP A 233 -46.14 41.59 26.75
CA ASP A 233 -46.11 42.48 25.58
C ASP A 233 -45.32 43.78 25.83
N ALA A 234 -44.70 44.33 24.78
CA ALA A 234 -44.93 45.71 24.32
C ALA A 234 -44.11 46.08 23.07
N ASP A 235 -44.85 46.31 21.99
CA ASP A 235 -44.78 47.49 21.11
C ASP A 235 -43.73 47.55 19.98
N THR A 236 -44.26 47.64 18.75
CA THR A 236 -43.59 47.99 17.49
C THR A 236 -44.36 49.19 16.92
N PRO A 237 -43.77 50.11 16.12
CA PRO A 237 -43.91 49.90 14.68
C PRO A 237 -42.82 50.50 13.74
N ARG A 238 -42.59 49.74 12.66
CA ARG A 238 -42.56 50.12 11.22
C ARG A 238 -41.50 51.07 10.65
N GLN A 239 -40.82 50.56 9.61
CA GLN A 239 -40.80 51.04 8.20
C GLN A 239 -40.36 49.83 7.33
N GLU A 240 -41.21 49.18 6.51
CA GLU A 240 -41.61 49.49 5.11
C GLU A 240 -40.43 49.89 4.21
N ALA A 241 -40.14 49.32 3.02
CA ALA A 241 -40.89 48.49 2.06
C ALA A 241 -39.86 47.76 1.12
N GLN A 242 -40.10 46.51 0.68
CA GLN A 242 -40.53 46.08 -0.68
C GLN A 242 -39.73 46.70 -1.86
N ALA A 243 -39.33 46.01 -2.95
CA ALA A 243 -39.78 44.77 -3.58
C ALA A 243 -38.68 44.22 -4.52
N SER A 244 -38.86 42.95 -4.92
CA SER A 244 -38.05 42.21 -5.90
C SER A 244 -38.59 42.29 -7.34
N ALA A 245 -37.72 41.86 -8.27
CA ALA A 245 -37.95 41.46 -9.67
C ALA A 245 -38.06 42.65 -10.67
N GLU A 246 -37.50 42.63 -11.88
CA GLU A 246 -37.40 41.56 -12.88
C GLU A 246 -36.17 41.68 -13.81
N LYS A 247 -35.91 40.55 -14.48
CA LYS A 247 -34.94 40.30 -15.54
C LYS A 247 -35.24 41.08 -16.83
N ALA A 248 -34.17 41.43 -17.56
CA ALA A 248 -33.88 41.03 -18.95
C ALA A 248 -33.33 42.20 -19.79
N ALA A 249 -32.12 42.03 -20.34
CA ALA A 249 -31.89 41.87 -21.77
C ALA A 249 -30.42 42.15 -22.19
N HIS A 250 -29.97 41.29 -23.11
CA HIS A 250 -29.10 41.55 -24.26
C HIS A 250 -27.58 41.78 -24.13
N ARG A 251 -26.85 40.74 -24.59
CA ARG A 251 -25.69 40.70 -25.51
C ARG A 251 -24.71 41.88 -25.53
N THR A 252 -23.41 41.60 -25.36
CA THR A 252 -22.40 41.53 -26.45
C THR A 252 -21.00 41.21 -25.91
N ALA A 253 -20.14 40.75 -26.81
CA ALA A 253 -18.84 40.13 -26.62
C ALA A 253 -17.73 41.06 -26.08
N ALA A 254 -16.73 40.48 -25.41
CA ALA A 254 -15.32 40.79 -25.64
C ALA A 254 -14.40 39.80 -24.90
N SER A 255 -13.32 39.47 -25.58
CA SER A 255 -12.16 38.68 -25.17
C SER A 255 -11.41 39.24 -23.95
N GLY A 256 -10.79 38.37 -23.16
CA GLY A 256 -9.68 38.77 -22.31
C GLY A 256 -9.32 37.78 -21.19
N SER A 257 -8.14 37.16 -21.35
CA SER A 257 -7.17 36.78 -20.32
C SER A 257 -7.41 35.57 -19.40
N SER A 258 -6.29 34.85 -19.19
CA SER A 258 -6.04 33.65 -18.38
C SER A 258 -6.61 33.67 -16.95
N PRO A 259 -6.65 32.50 -16.27
CA PRO A 259 -5.56 32.23 -15.33
C PRO A 259 -5.12 30.76 -15.22
N ALA A 260 -3.84 30.63 -14.83
CA ALA A 260 -3.25 29.60 -13.96
C ALA A 260 -4.06 28.32 -13.70
N ALA A 261 -3.58 27.20 -14.27
CA ALA A 261 -3.89 25.88 -13.74
C ALA A 261 -3.01 25.65 -12.50
N GLY A 262 -3.65 25.68 -11.34
CA GLY A 262 -3.07 25.24 -10.07
C GLY A 262 -2.66 23.77 -10.18
N ALA A 263 -1.53 23.47 -9.55
CA ALA A 263 -1.05 22.12 -9.34
C ALA A 263 -2.16 21.32 -8.62
N ALA A 264 -2.67 20.29 -9.30
CA ALA A 264 -3.50 19.30 -8.66
C ALA A 264 -2.62 18.53 -7.67
N GLU A 265 -2.98 18.56 -6.38
CA GLU A 265 -2.45 17.65 -5.38
C GLU A 265 -2.64 16.20 -5.88
N PRO A 266 -1.63 15.33 -5.75
CA PRO A 266 -1.78 13.94 -6.12
C PRO A 266 -2.77 13.30 -5.14
N LYS A 267 -4.00 13.07 -5.61
CA LYS A 267 -4.96 12.18 -4.94
C LYS A 267 -4.28 10.82 -4.81
N GLY A 268 -4.07 10.38 -3.57
CA GLY A 268 -3.44 9.09 -3.29
C GLY A 268 -4.12 7.98 -4.08
N SER A 269 -3.31 7.21 -4.80
CA SER A 269 -3.76 6.03 -5.54
C SER A 269 -4.56 5.11 -4.60
N PRO A 270 -5.73 4.59 -5.03
CA PRO A 270 -6.46 3.61 -4.26
C PRO A 270 -5.55 2.40 -3.94
N LEU A 271 -5.74 1.81 -2.76
CA LEU A 271 -5.06 0.59 -2.33
C LEU A 271 -5.52 -0.58 -3.21
N THR A 272 -4.92 -0.74 -4.38
CA THR A 272 -5.39 -1.75 -5.36
C THR A 272 -4.27 -2.58 -5.97
N THR A 273 -3.00 -2.32 -5.67
CA THR A 273 -1.92 -2.90 -6.50
C THR A 273 -0.95 -3.81 -5.75
N TYR A 274 -0.67 -3.58 -4.46
CA TYR A 274 0.40 -4.32 -3.76
C TYR A 274 -0.06 -5.46 -2.87
N GLN A 275 -1.37 -5.67 -2.73
CA GLN A 275 -1.91 -6.79 -1.96
C GLN A 275 -1.34 -8.12 -2.49
N PHE A 276 -1.17 -8.23 -3.83
CA PHE A 276 -0.68 -9.40 -4.56
C PHE A 276 0.73 -9.87 -4.19
N LEU A 277 1.60 -8.99 -3.66
CA LEU A 277 2.97 -9.37 -3.27
C LEU A 277 3.04 -9.74 -1.77
N ILE A 278 2.10 -9.24 -0.95
CA ILE A 278 2.13 -9.43 0.51
C ILE A 278 1.44 -10.75 0.92
N THR A 279 0.51 -11.26 0.12
CA THR A 279 -0.32 -12.42 0.50
C THR A 279 0.29 -13.76 0.10
N GLY A 280 0.82 -14.49 1.09
CA GLY A 280 0.80 -15.97 1.06
C GLY A 280 2.12 -16.72 0.95
N GLN A 281 3.27 -16.08 1.17
CA GLN A 281 4.58 -16.68 0.85
C GLN A 281 5.27 -17.43 2.02
N ILE A 282 4.82 -17.26 3.28
CA ILE A 282 5.41 -17.90 4.49
C ILE A 282 4.33 -18.26 5.52
#